data_AF-A0A961V5D0-F1
#
_entry.id   AF-A0A961V5D0-F1
#
_cell.length_a   1.000
_cell.length_b   1.000
_cell.length_c   1.000
_cell.angle_alpha   90.00
_cell.angle_beta   90.00
_cell.angle_gamma   90.00
#
_symmetry.space_group_name_H-M   'P 1'
#
loop_
_entity.id
_entity.type
_entity.pdbx_description
1 polymer ?
#
loop_
_entity_poly.entity_id
_entity_poly.type
_entity_poly.pdbx_seq_one_letter_code
_entity_poly.pdbx_strand_id
1 'polypeptide(L)'
;RELKQVGEAFASLDVKAPSIEAAVASLSGGNQQKVVMARALLAEPSLIVADEPTQGVDVGARAEIYRILREVSNSGAPVIVNSSDAVELEGLCDKVLVMSRGRIVDTLTGDDVKESRIVAAAVSAATVADAAEGGQGSMGASRQQHSWRHFLQLDNAPAIPLVLVTIALALFGYSQNENFLSAFNIANVLLLATALGFVALGQTIALLLGAIDLSVGPLTGFLVVIASFFINDGSPLGMIAAGFLLMLGAAMIVGLVNGLLIRFANFTPIAATLAMFIGLQGLSFLLREFPDGYITYSVVEIITWQIGPIPVAFIVMVLFALGAEFALRRTRPGWQLRALGSSEESSRRIGLHVDRIYIAGYIGSALFAALGAVMLMAQIGVGDPQQGVNYTLSSITAVVLGGTSLRGGRGTFIGSMLGAVLLTEVLNIVAFLGLSQTYQYLFQGALILAAALLYAAARGRSSA
;
A
#
# COMPACT_ATOMS: atom_id res chain seq x y z
N ARG A 1 20.48 38.58 26.17
CA ARG A 1 20.57 38.88 24.73
C ARG A 1 19.37 38.32 23.99
N GLU A 2 19.13 37.02 24.05
CA GLU A 2 17.99 36.36 23.38
C GLU A 2 16.63 36.89 23.82
N LEU A 3 16.38 37.05 25.13
CA LEU A 3 15.13 37.64 25.64
C LEU A 3 14.85 39.05 25.11
N LYS A 4 15.91 39.83 24.83
CA LYS A 4 15.78 41.16 24.24
C LYS A 4 15.36 41.08 22.78
N GLN A 5 15.98 40.18 22.00
CA GLN A 5 15.61 39.94 20.60
C GLN A 5 14.19 39.39 20.47
N VAL A 6 13.78 38.49 21.37
CA VAL A 6 12.40 37.97 21.41
C VAL A 6 11.41 39.10 21.75
N GLY A 7 11.74 39.96 22.71
CA GLY A 7 10.91 41.12 23.04
C GLY A 7 10.76 42.11 21.88
N GLU A 8 11.84 42.37 21.14
CA GLU A 8 11.83 43.20 19.92
C GLU A 8 10.95 42.57 18.82
N ALA A 9 11.04 41.25 18.61
CA ALA A 9 10.23 40.54 17.63
C ALA A 9 8.73 40.46 18.02
N PHE A 10 8.42 40.30 19.31
CA PHE A 10 7.04 40.34 19.80
C PHE A 10 6.41 41.72 19.59
N ALA A 11 7.18 42.78 19.84
CA ALA A 11 6.73 44.15 19.62
C ALA A 11 6.55 44.47 18.13
N SER A 12 7.47 44.03 17.27
CA SER A 12 7.39 44.31 15.83
C SER A 12 6.18 43.64 15.15
N LEU A 13 5.81 42.44 15.60
CA LEU A 13 4.65 41.70 15.07
C LEU A 13 3.34 41.91 15.86
N ASP A 14 3.33 42.82 16.85
CA ASP A 14 2.18 43.07 17.75
C ASP A 14 1.60 41.78 18.35
N VAL A 15 2.46 40.92 18.89
CA VAL A 15 2.02 39.68 19.56
C VAL A 15 1.37 40.02 20.90
N LYS A 16 0.07 39.75 21.03
CA LYS A 16 -0.69 39.97 22.26
C LYS A 16 -0.65 38.71 23.12
N ALA A 17 0.24 38.71 24.11
CA ALA A 17 0.38 37.63 25.09
C ALA A 17 0.40 38.20 26.52
N PRO A 18 -0.12 37.47 27.53
CA PRO A 18 -0.05 37.89 28.93
C PRO A 18 1.38 38.06 29.47
N SER A 19 2.32 37.25 28.97
CA SER A 19 3.75 37.39 29.19
C SER A 19 4.53 36.68 28.07
N ILE A 20 5.85 36.88 27.99
CA ILE A 20 6.70 36.20 26.99
C ILE A 20 6.84 34.70 27.28
N GLU A 21 6.60 34.31 28.53
CA GLU A 21 6.62 32.91 29.01
C GLU A 21 5.26 32.22 28.85
N ALA A 22 4.23 32.93 28.37
CA ALA A 22 2.91 32.35 28.16
C ALA A 22 3.01 31.18 27.17
N ALA A 23 2.33 30.07 27.49
CA ALA A 23 2.29 28.91 26.61
C ALA A 23 1.64 29.29 25.27
N VAL A 24 2.32 29.06 24.14
CA VAL A 24 1.80 29.45 22.81
C VAL A 24 0.41 28.87 22.54
N ALA A 25 0.15 27.63 22.97
CA ALA A 25 -1.14 26.97 22.81
C ALA A 25 -2.32 27.67 23.52
N SER A 26 -2.07 28.55 24.50
CA SER A 26 -3.12 29.32 25.18
C SER A 26 -3.43 30.66 24.51
N LEU A 27 -2.66 31.06 23.49
CA LEU A 27 -2.89 32.27 22.71
C LEU A 27 -3.99 32.04 21.67
N SER A 28 -4.65 33.11 21.21
CA SER A 28 -5.57 33.05 20.05
C SER A 28 -4.83 32.61 18.77
N GLY A 29 -5.51 31.94 17.83
CA GLY A 29 -4.90 31.45 16.58
C GLY A 29 -4.03 32.49 15.84
N GLY A 30 -4.48 33.74 15.73
CA GLY A 30 -3.68 34.81 15.12
C GLY A 30 -2.36 35.10 15.84
N ASN A 31 -2.39 35.16 17.18
CA ASN A 31 -1.18 35.33 17.99
C ASN A 31 -0.27 34.10 17.97
N GLN A 32 -0.83 32.89 17.89
CA GLN A 32 -0.04 31.68 17.68
C GLN A 32 0.75 31.77 16.36
N GLN A 33 0.07 32.18 15.28
CA GLN A 33 0.70 32.32 13.97
C GLN A 33 1.79 33.39 13.96
N LYS A 34 1.54 34.55 14.59
CA LYS A 34 2.56 35.61 14.74
C LYS A 34 3.79 35.12 15.52
N VAL A 35 3.63 34.29 16.54
CA VAL A 35 4.76 33.69 17.27
C VAL A 35 5.58 32.76 16.36
N VAL A 36 4.91 31.94 15.53
CA VAL A 36 5.61 31.08 14.56
C VAL A 36 6.37 31.93 13.53
N MET A 37 5.76 32.99 13.02
CA MET A 37 6.41 33.93 12.10
C MET A 37 7.57 34.66 12.76
N ALA A 38 7.43 35.18 13.99
CA ALA A 38 8.50 35.81 14.75
C ALA A 38 9.73 34.90 14.83
N ARG A 39 9.51 33.63 15.18
CA ARG A 39 10.57 32.63 15.25
C ARG A 39 11.27 32.43 13.90
N ALA A 40 10.53 32.37 12.81
CA ALA A 40 11.09 32.21 11.48
C ALA A 40 11.90 33.45 11.04
N LEU A 41 11.40 34.65 11.34
CA LEU A 41 12.04 35.91 10.95
C LEU A 41 13.30 36.22 11.76
N LEU A 42 13.39 35.76 13.02
CA LEU A 42 14.60 35.86 13.83
C LEU A 42 15.80 35.12 13.21
N ALA A 43 15.56 34.18 12.29
CA ALA A 43 16.62 33.45 11.58
C ALA A 43 17.13 34.19 10.32
N GLU A 44 16.59 35.38 10.02
CA GLU A 44 16.92 36.17 8.82
C GLU A 44 16.91 35.32 7.53
N PRO A 45 15.77 34.67 7.21
CA PRO A 45 15.72 33.68 6.15
C PRO A 45 15.90 34.33 4.76
N SER A 46 16.64 33.65 3.89
CA SER A 46 16.81 34.06 2.48
C SER A 46 15.58 33.78 1.60
N LEU A 47 14.63 32.99 2.09
CA LEU A 47 13.37 32.63 1.44
C LEU A 47 12.35 32.24 2.51
N ILE A 48 11.10 32.67 2.34
CA ILE A 48 9.99 32.24 3.18
C ILE A 48 9.01 31.40 2.37
N VAL A 49 8.60 30.27 2.96
CA VAL A 49 7.49 29.46 2.45
C VAL A 49 6.39 29.48 3.49
N ALA A 50 5.27 30.09 3.13
CA ALA A 50 4.10 30.26 3.97
C ALA A 50 3.01 29.29 3.48
N ASP A 51 2.83 28.19 4.20
CA ASP A 51 1.83 27.16 3.90
C ASP A 51 0.58 27.39 4.75
N GLU A 52 -0.56 27.66 4.10
CA GLU A 52 -1.85 27.95 4.71
C GLU A 52 -1.75 29.00 5.86
N PRO A 53 -1.15 30.18 5.60
CA PRO A 53 -0.68 31.08 6.65
C PRO A 53 -1.77 31.67 7.54
N THR A 54 -3.04 31.64 7.13
CA THR A 54 -4.17 32.15 7.93
C THR A 54 -5.16 31.07 8.38
N GLN A 55 -4.81 29.79 8.22
CA GLN A 55 -5.69 28.71 8.65
C GLN A 55 -5.89 28.74 10.18
N GLY A 56 -7.15 28.74 10.62
CA GLY A 56 -7.48 28.79 12.05
C GLY A 56 -7.36 30.18 12.70
N VAL A 57 -7.21 31.24 11.89
CA VAL A 57 -7.13 32.64 12.33
C VAL A 57 -8.46 33.37 12.03
N ASP A 58 -8.90 34.24 12.94
CA ASP A 58 -10.09 35.07 12.74
C ASP A 58 -9.90 36.10 11.62
N VAL A 59 -11.01 36.61 11.07
CA VAL A 59 -11.02 37.53 9.92
C VAL A 59 -10.21 38.81 10.19
N GLY A 60 -10.16 39.29 11.43
CA GLY A 60 -9.44 40.51 11.80
C GLY A 60 -7.92 40.30 11.80
N ALA A 61 -7.44 39.15 12.27
CA ALA A 61 -6.03 38.83 12.34
C ALA A 61 -5.41 38.39 11.00
N ARG A 62 -6.22 37.99 10.00
CA ARG A 62 -5.73 37.67 8.64
C ARG A 62 -4.98 38.83 7.98
N ALA A 63 -5.58 40.03 8.03
CA ALA A 63 -5.02 41.22 7.41
C ALA A 63 -3.63 41.56 7.98
N GLU A 64 -3.41 41.25 9.24
CA GLU A 64 -2.13 41.49 9.90
C GLU A 64 -1.05 40.50 9.47
N ILE A 65 -1.41 39.22 9.33
CA ILE A 65 -0.51 38.21 8.76
C ILE A 65 -0.12 38.57 7.33
N TYR A 66 -1.07 39.06 6.52
CA TYR A 66 -0.80 39.54 5.16
C TYR A 66 0.18 40.70 5.15
N ARG A 67 -0.03 41.67 6.03
CA ARG A 67 0.88 42.82 6.18
C ARG A 67 2.30 42.34 6.50
N ILE A 68 2.46 41.42 7.45
CA ILE A 68 3.77 40.90 7.84
C ILE A 68 4.46 40.20 6.66
N LEU A 69 3.76 39.29 5.96
CA LEU A 69 4.32 38.60 4.79
C LEU A 69 4.71 39.59 3.68
N ARG A 70 3.89 40.62 3.45
CA ARG A 70 4.17 41.67 2.45
C ARG A 70 5.37 42.52 2.85
N GLU A 71 5.50 42.91 4.12
CA GLU A 71 6.63 43.67 4.64
C GLU A 71 7.94 42.89 4.48
N VAL A 72 7.93 41.58 4.71
CA VAL A 72 9.10 40.72 4.50
C VAL A 72 9.44 40.56 3.03
N SER A 73 8.43 40.43 2.16
CA SER A 73 8.66 40.45 0.72
C SER A 73 9.29 41.77 0.25
N ASN A 74 8.80 42.89 0.77
CA ASN A 74 9.28 44.23 0.43
C ASN A 74 10.70 44.52 0.96
N SER A 75 11.15 43.84 2.02
CA SER A 75 12.52 43.94 2.53
C SER A 75 13.53 43.13 1.72
N GLY A 76 13.08 42.39 0.71
CA GLY A 76 13.91 41.70 -0.28
C GLY A 76 13.99 40.19 -0.13
N ALA A 77 13.35 39.60 0.88
CA ALA A 77 13.25 38.15 1.02
C ALA A 77 12.07 37.62 0.19
N PRO A 78 12.28 36.74 -0.81
CA PRO A 78 11.17 36.15 -1.57
C PRO A 78 10.21 35.39 -0.65
N VAL A 79 8.91 35.49 -0.92
CA VAL A 79 7.85 34.79 -0.17
C VAL A 79 7.05 33.94 -1.14
N ILE A 80 7.02 32.63 -0.88
CA ILE A 80 6.14 31.67 -1.57
C ILE A 80 4.97 31.37 -0.66
N VAL A 81 3.75 31.57 -1.15
CA VAL A 81 2.52 31.30 -0.42
C VAL A 81 1.82 30.10 -1.05
N ASN A 82 1.49 29.10 -0.24
CA ASN A 82 0.55 28.04 -0.60
C ASN A 82 -0.75 28.27 0.17
N SER A 83 -1.87 28.35 -0.54
CA SER A 83 -3.18 28.59 0.06
C SER A 83 -4.28 28.01 -0.80
N SER A 84 -5.33 27.52 -0.14
CA SER A 84 -6.59 27.11 -0.77
C SER A 84 -7.63 28.24 -0.84
N ASP A 85 -7.35 29.40 -0.23
CA ASP A 85 -8.23 30.57 -0.24
C ASP A 85 -7.83 31.53 -1.38
N ALA A 86 -8.68 31.64 -2.41
CA ALA A 86 -8.39 32.48 -3.58
C ALA A 86 -8.40 33.98 -3.25
N VAL A 87 -9.14 34.41 -2.22
CA VAL A 87 -9.17 35.81 -1.77
C VAL A 87 -7.85 36.17 -1.08
N GLU A 88 -7.29 35.23 -0.31
CA GLU A 88 -5.96 35.38 0.29
C GLU A 88 -4.86 35.54 -0.78
N LEU A 89 -4.88 34.67 -1.80
CA LEU A 89 -3.93 34.74 -2.90
C LEU A 89 -4.05 36.06 -3.67
N GLU A 90 -5.29 36.53 -3.93
CA GLU A 90 -5.52 37.83 -4.55
C GLU A 90 -4.95 39.00 -3.72
N GLY A 91 -5.18 38.98 -2.41
CA GLY A 91 -4.71 40.06 -1.53
C GLY A 91 -3.20 40.09 -1.31
N LEU A 92 -2.51 38.95 -1.46
CA LEU A 92 -1.13 38.80 -1.01
C LEU A 92 -0.10 38.63 -2.14
N CYS A 93 -0.45 37.97 -3.24
CA CYS A 93 0.52 37.50 -4.22
C CYS A 93 0.61 38.41 -5.46
N ASP A 94 1.83 38.65 -5.96
CA ASP A 94 2.04 39.35 -7.23
C ASP A 94 1.87 38.43 -8.46
N LYS A 95 2.07 37.12 -8.23
CA LYS A 95 1.98 36.05 -9.22
C LYS A 95 1.39 34.80 -8.58
N VAL A 96 0.39 34.20 -9.23
CA VAL A 96 -0.28 32.98 -8.77
C VAL A 96 -0.11 31.88 -9.81
N LEU A 97 0.41 30.73 -9.36
CA LEU A 97 0.53 29.52 -10.17
C LEU A 97 -0.60 28.56 -9.80
N VAL A 98 -1.55 28.35 -10.69
CA VAL A 98 -2.63 27.39 -10.46
C VAL A 98 -2.15 26.02 -10.87
N MET A 99 -2.20 25.05 -9.96
CA MET A 99 -1.72 23.69 -10.20
C MET A 99 -2.86 22.67 -10.18
N SER A 100 -2.79 21.69 -11.09
CA SER A 100 -3.66 20.51 -11.09
C SER A 100 -2.86 19.28 -11.50
N ARG A 101 -3.00 18.19 -10.74
CA ARG A 101 -2.31 16.90 -10.97
C ARG A 101 -0.79 17.03 -11.22
N GLY A 102 -0.14 17.91 -10.44
CA GLY A 102 1.31 18.12 -10.51
C GLY A 102 1.79 18.95 -11.71
N ARG A 103 0.88 19.60 -12.45
CA ARG A 103 1.22 20.53 -13.53
C ARG A 103 0.65 21.91 -13.24
N ILE A 104 1.38 22.94 -13.64
CA ILE A 104 0.86 24.31 -13.66
C ILE A 104 -0.11 24.39 -14.84
N VAL A 105 -1.38 24.65 -14.55
CA VAL A 105 -2.46 24.75 -15.53
C VAL A 105 -2.73 26.18 -15.95
N ASP A 106 -2.38 27.14 -15.10
CA ASP A 106 -2.44 28.57 -15.43
C ASP A 106 -1.44 29.36 -14.60
N THR A 107 -1.05 30.53 -15.09
CA THR A 107 -0.16 31.47 -14.41
C THR A 107 -0.73 32.87 -14.52
N LEU A 108 -1.19 33.40 -13.39
CA LEU A 108 -1.81 34.71 -13.28
C LEU A 108 -0.78 35.72 -12.72
N THR A 109 -0.73 36.92 -13.27
CA THR A 109 0.19 37.99 -12.86
C THR A 109 -0.47 39.35 -12.89
N GLY A 110 -0.12 40.24 -11.97
CA GLY A 110 -0.65 41.61 -11.95
C GLY A 110 -2.18 41.63 -11.83
N ASP A 111 -2.86 42.38 -12.69
CA ASP A 111 -4.31 42.56 -12.64
C ASP A 111 -5.11 41.26 -12.89
N ASP A 112 -4.48 40.22 -13.45
CA ASP A 112 -5.09 38.90 -13.67
C ASP A 112 -5.20 38.08 -12.38
N VAL A 113 -4.49 38.47 -11.32
CA VAL A 113 -4.56 37.84 -10.00
C VAL A 113 -5.87 38.27 -9.33
N LYS A 114 -6.95 37.60 -9.72
CA LYS A 114 -8.33 37.83 -9.27
C LYS A 114 -8.91 36.52 -8.77
N GLU A 115 -9.66 36.54 -7.67
CA GLU A 115 -10.35 35.38 -7.10
C GLU A 115 -11.13 34.62 -8.18
N SER A 116 -11.91 35.35 -8.99
CA SER A 116 -12.70 34.78 -10.08
C SER A 116 -11.87 34.04 -11.13
N ARG A 117 -10.67 34.53 -11.44
CA ARG A 117 -9.74 33.93 -12.41
C ARG A 117 -9.02 32.72 -11.82
N ILE A 118 -8.59 32.82 -10.56
CA ILE A 118 -7.97 31.71 -9.81
C ILE A 118 -8.95 30.53 -9.72
N VAL A 119 -10.18 30.80 -9.30
CA VAL A 119 -11.25 29.79 -9.20
C VAL A 119 -11.61 29.24 -10.57
N ALA A 120 -11.76 30.09 -11.59
CA ALA A 120 -12.05 29.64 -12.95
C ALA A 120 -10.96 28.73 -13.51
N ALA A 121 -9.69 29.05 -13.30
CA ALA A 121 -8.56 28.23 -13.72
C ALA A 121 -8.54 26.87 -12.98
N ALA A 122 -8.82 26.86 -11.67
CA ALA A 122 -8.90 25.63 -10.88
C ALA A 122 -10.06 24.72 -11.34
N VAL A 123 -11.22 25.28 -11.65
CA VAL A 123 -12.39 24.53 -12.15
C VAL A 123 -12.19 24.08 -13.59
N SER A 124 -11.64 24.94 -14.46
CA SER A 124 -11.40 24.61 -15.88
C SER A 124 -10.31 23.55 -16.05
N ALA A 125 -9.36 23.48 -15.13
CA ALA A 125 -8.40 22.38 -15.09
C ALA A 125 -9.05 21.01 -14.86
N ALA A 126 -10.26 20.95 -14.29
CA ALA A 126 -11.03 19.73 -14.19
C ALA A 126 -11.75 19.35 -15.51
N THR A 127 -12.09 20.33 -16.36
CA THR A 127 -12.84 20.12 -17.62
C THR A 127 -11.95 19.96 -18.85
N VAL A 128 -10.78 20.61 -18.91
CA VAL A 128 -9.85 20.52 -20.06
C VAL A 128 -9.15 19.16 -20.16
N ALA A 129 -9.15 18.37 -19.08
CA ALA A 129 -8.60 17.01 -19.08
C ALA A 129 -9.26 16.07 -20.11
N ASP A 130 -10.50 16.36 -20.56
CA ASP A 130 -11.20 15.56 -21.58
C ASP A 130 -11.02 16.10 -23.02
N ALA A 131 -10.55 17.35 -23.20
CA ALA A 131 -10.52 18.01 -24.51
C ALA A 131 -9.10 18.14 -25.12
N ALA A 132 -8.05 18.15 -24.29
CA ALA A 132 -6.68 18.46 -24.73
C ALA A 132 -5.89 17.27 -25.31
N GLU A 133 -6.52 16.11 -25.57
CA GLU A 133 -5.89 15.00 -26.30
C GLU A 133 -5.95 15.18 -27.84
N GLY A 134 -6.61 16.22 -28.36
CA GLY A 134 -6.77 16.46 -29.80
C GLY A 134 -6.31 17.86 -30.25
N GLY A 135 -4.99 18.11 -30.34
CA GLY A 135 -4.49 19.37 -30.91
C GLY A 135 -3.00 19.34 -31.21
N GLN A 136 -2.65 19.26 -32.49
CA GLN A 136 -1.28 19.23 -33.01
C GLN A 136 -0.58 20.59 -32.83
N GLY A 137 0.67 20.56 -32.35
CA GLY A 137 1.58 21.72 -32.34
C GLY A 137 3.00 21.30 -31.98
N SER A 138 3.92 21.50 -32.92
CA SER A 138 5.34 21.11 -32.99
C SER A 138 6.18 21.10 -31.69
N MET A 139 6.91 20.00 -31.46
CA MET A 139 8.39 19.97 -31.37
C MET A 139 8.86 18.51 -31.16
N GLY A 140 9.46 17.95 -32.21
CA GLY A 140 10.04 16.62 -32.21
C GLY A 140 11.46 16.64 -31.65
N ALA A 141 11.69 15.86 -30.58
CA ALA A 141 12.96 15.20 -30.22
C ALA A 141 12.90 14.51 -28.84
N SER A 142 11.89 14.80 -27.99
CA SER A 142 11.83 14.31 -26.60
C SER A 142 10.86 13.16 -26.33
N ARG A 143 10.18 12.64 -27.36
CA ARG A 143 9.01 11.75 -27.20
C ARG A 143 9.33 10.33 -26.71
N GLN A 144 10.55 9.83 -26.94
CA GLN A 144 10.90 8.44 -26.60
C GLN A 144 11.30 8.28 -25.13
N GLN A 145 11.80 9.33 -24.48
CA GLN A 145 12.24 9.30 -23.07
C GLN A 145 11.10 9.58 -22.08
N HIS A 146 10.03 10.26 -22.52
CA HIS A 146 8.85 10.56 -21.69
C HIS A 146 7.89 9.37 -21.52
N SER A 147 7.85 8.44 -22.48
CA SER A 147 6.93 7.29 -22.46
C SER A 147 7.27 6.27 -21.36
N TRP A 148 8.56 6.01 -21.14
CA TRP A 148 9.01 5.05 -20.11
C TRP A 148 8.78 5.58 -18.69
N ARG A 149 8.92 6.89 -18.49
CA ARG A 149 8.67 7.54 -17.19
C ARG A 149 7.19 7.48 -16.79
N HIS A 150 6.27 7.65 -17.74
CA HIS A 150 4.84 7.50 -17.47
C HIS A 150 4.46 6.02 -17.26
N PHE A 151 5.08 5.11 -18.00
CA PHE A 151 4.86 3.66 -17.83
C PHE A 151 5.27 3.15 -16.44
N LEU A 152 6.41 3.65 -15.92
CA LEU A 152 6.90 3.34 -14.55
C LEU A 152 6.05 3.92 -13.41
N GLN A 153 5.12 4.83 -13.71
CA GLN A 153 4.23 5.46 -12.72
C GLN A 153 2.86 4.77 -12.60
N LEU A 154 2.55 3.81 -13.48
CA LEU A 154 1.33 3.02 -13.35
C LEU A 154 1.48 2.02 -12.19
N ASP A 155 0.42 1.82 -11.39
CA ASP A 155 0.44 0.86 -10.28
C ASP A 155 0.77 -0.59 -10.74
N ASN A 156 0.56 -0.90 -12.04
CA ASN A 156 0.87 -2.19 -12.66
C ASN A 156 2.22 -2.22 -13.40
N ALA A 157 3.02 -1.15 -13.31
CA ALA A 157 4.37 -1.10 -13.89
C ALA A 157 5.27 -2.32 -13.55
N PRO A 158 5.19 -2.93 -12.34
CA PRO A 158 5.99 -4.10 -12.01
C PRO A 158 5.63 -5.37 -12.81
N ALA A 159 4.42 -5.46 -13.38
CA ALA A 159 3.94 -6.70 -14.00
C ALA A 159 4.78 -7.14 -15.21
N ILE A 160 5.19 -6.21 -16.08
CA ILE A 160 6.01 -6.53 -17.25
C ILE A 160 7.41 -7.05 -16.86
N PRO A 161 8.22 -6.33 -16.06
CA PRO A 161 9.54 -6.83 -15.67
C PRO A 161 9.44 -8.14 -14.90
N LEU A 162 8.40 -8.34 -14.08
CA LEU A 162 8.13 -9.63 -13.42
C LEU A 162 7.97 -10.76 -14.44
N VAL A 163 7.07 -10.59 -15.42
CA VAL A 163 6.83 -11.61 -16.46
C VAL A 163 8.11 -11.88 -17.27
N LEU A 164 8.88 -10.84 -17.60
CA LEU A 164 10.14 -10.99 -18.33
C LEU A 164 11.18 -11.78 -17.51
N VAL A 165 11.30 -11.49 -16.21
CA VAL A 165 12.21 -12.22 -15.32
C VAL A 165 11.75 -13.66 -15.13
N THR A 166 10.45 -13.91 -14.93
CA THR A 166 9.88 -15.26 -14.87
C THR A 166 10.21 -16.03 -16.15
N ILE A 167 9.95 -15.49 -17.34
CA ILE A 167 10.27 -16.16 -18.60
C ILE A 167 11.78 -16.41 -18.74
N ALA A 168 12.62 -15.43 -18.37
CA ALA A 168 14.07 -15.58 -18.45
C ALA A 168 14.60 -16.68 -17.52
N LEU A 169 14.06 -16.77 -16.30
CA LEU A 169 14.35 -17.84 -15.35
C LEU A 169 13.87 -19.19 -15.87
N ALA A 170 12.69 -19.25 -16.47
CA ALA A 170 12.15 -20.46 -17.06
C ALA A 170 13.05 -21.03 -18.16
N LEU A 171 13.53 -20.15 -19.05
CA LEU A 171 14.47 -20.51 -20.11
C LEU A 171 15.84 -20.89 -19.57
N PHE A 172 16.31 -20.22 -18.52
CA PHE A 172 17.54 -20.60 -17.82
C PHE A 172 17.40 -22.00 -17.20
N GLY A 173 16.32 -22.27 -16.46
CA GLY A 173 16.04 -23.58 -15.89
C GLY A 173 16.00 -24.69 -16.96
N TYR A 174 15.35 -24.42 -18.09
CA TYR A 174 15.34 -25.33 -19.24
C TYR A 174 16.74 -25.62 -19.80
N SER A 175 17.60 -24.60 -19.87
CA SER A 175 18.99 -24.77 -20.34
C SER A 175 19.84 -25.66 -19.43
N GLN A 176 19.47 -25.75 -18.15
CA GLN A 176 20.15 -26.61 -17.17
C GLN A 176 19.53 -28.01 -17.12
N ASN A 177 18.22 -28.11 -17.32
CA ASN A 177 17.50 -29.39 -17.34
C ASN A 177 16.26 -29.28 -18.24
N GLU A 178 16.19 -30.10 -19.30
CA GLU A 178 15.07 -30.07 -20.25
C GLU A 178 13.72 -30.40 -19.59
N ASN A 179 13.72 -31.15 -18.49
CA ASN A 179 12.51 -31.46 -17.73
C ASN A 179 11.95 -30.27 -16.95
N PHE A 180 12.69 -29.15 -16.87
CA PHE A 180 12.25 -27.95 -16.19
C PHE A 180 10.96 -27.37 -16.82
N LEU A 181 10.84 -27.38 -18.14
CA LEU A 181 9.63 -26.96 -18.86
C LEU A 181 8.70 -28.13 -19.22
N SER A 182 8.86 -29.28 -18.56
CA SER A 182 7.92 -30.39 -18.73
C SER A 182 6.52 -30.02 -18.21
N ALA A 183 5.48 -30.64 -18.79
CA ALA A 183 4.10 -30.44 -18.34
C ALA A 183 3.91 -30.73 -16.84
N PHE A 184 4.63 -31.72 -16.32
CA PHE A 184 4.63 -32.07 -14.90
C PHE A 184 5.20 -30.96 -14.02
N ASN A 185 6.38 -30.42 -14.38
CA ASN A 185 6.99 -29.37 -13.57
C ASN A 185 6.19 -28.06 -13.65
N ILE A 186 5.67 -27.71 -14.83
CA ILE A 186 4.80 -26.54 -14.99
C ILE A 186 3.57 -26.68 -14.08
N ALA A 187 2.89 -27.82 -14.10
CA ALA A 187 1.75 -28.07 -13.22
C ALA A 187 2.12 -27.94 -11.73
N ASN A 188 3.26 -28.50 -11.32
CA ASN A 188 3.75 -28.41 -9.94
C ASN A 188 4.05 -26.97 -9.52
N VAL A 189 4.77 -26.21 -10.34
CA VAL A 189 5.09 -24.79 -10.08
C VAL A 189 3.81 -23.97 -9.98
N LEU A 190 2.86 -24.14 -10.91
CA LEU A 190 1.60 -23.40 -10.89
C LEU A 190 0.74 -23.77 -9.68
N LEU A 191 0.70 -25.04 -9.28
CA LEU A 191 -0.03 -25.49 -8.09
C LEU A 191 0.55 -24.88 -6.81
N LEU A 192 1.88 -24.93 -6.64
CA LEU A 192 2.59 -24.31 -5.51
C LEU A 192 2.40 -22.79 -5.49
N ALA A 193 2.49 -22.14 -6.66
CA ALA A 193 2.27 -20.71 -6.81
C ALA A 193 0.82 -20.31 -6.49
N THR A 194 -0.14 -21.21 -6.67
CA THR A 194 -1.56 -20.95 -6.36
C THR A 194 -1.79 -20.76 -4.86
N ALA A 195 -1.21 -21.64 -4.03
CA ALA A 195 -1.30 -21.49 -2.57
C ALA A 195 -0.68 -20.17 -2.11
N LEU A 196 0.54 -19.88 -2.56
CA LEU A 196 1.24 -18.65 -2.18
C LEU A 196 0.53 -17.41 -2.73
N GLY A 197 0.02 -17.48 -3.94
CA GLY A 197 -0.66 -16.39 -4.61
C GLY A 197 -1.94 -15.99 -3.88
N PHE A 198 -2.79 -16.91 -3.45
CA PHE A 198 -3.95 -16.55 -2.63
C PHE A 198 -3.56 -15.86 -1.32
N VAL A 199 -2.55 -16.38 -0.59
CA VAL A 199 -2.05 -15.71 0.62
C VAL A 199 -1.49 -14.32 0.30
N ALA A 200 -0.77 -14.17 -0.82
CA ALA A 200 -0.25 -12.89 -1.30
C ALA A 200 -1.37 -11.90 -1.69
N LEU A 201 -2.48 -12.34 -2.28
CA LEU A 201 -3.65 -11.49 -2.52
C LEU A 201 -4.21 -10.97 -1.19
N GLY A 202 -4.30 -11.81 -0.15
CA GLY A 202 -4.70 -11.38 1.19
C GLY A 202 -3.73 -10.35 1.80
N GLN A 203 -2.43 -10.66 1.75
CA GLN A 203 -1.36 -9.78 2.20
C GLN A 203 -1.34 -8.43 1.46
N THR A 204 -1.77 -8.40 0.19
CA THR A 204 -1.93 -7.16 -0.58
C THR A 204 -2.94 -6.22 0.06
N ILE A 205 -4.04 -6.73 0.61
CA ILE A 205 -5.05 -5.92 1.32
C ILE A 205 -4.44 -5.30 2.59
N ALA A 206 -3.71 -6.09 3.38
CA ALA A 206 -3.04 -5.60 4.58
C ALA A 206 -2.02 -4.50 4.25
N LEU A 207 -1.19 -4.71 3.22
CA LEU A 207 -0.21 -3.71 2.78
C LEU A 207 -0.88 -2.46 2.20
N LEU A 208 -2.01 -2.60 1.50
CA LEU A 208 -2.79 -1.46 1.03
C LEU A 208 -3.31 -0.60 2.19
N LEU A 209 -3.64 -1.18 3.34
CA LEU A 209 -3.98 -0.45 4.57
C LEU A 209 -2.78 0.22 5.27
N GLY A 210 -1.56 0.03 4.75
CA GLY A 210 -0.33 0.49 5.40
C GLY A 210 0.09 -0.38 6.58
N ALA A 211 -0.33 -1.65 6.59
CA ALA A 211 0.00 -2.62 7.62
C ALA A 211 0.71 -3.84 7.04
N ILE A 212 1.32 -4.65 7.91
CA ILE A 212 1.84 -5.97 7.56
C ILE A 212 1.10 -6.98 8.43
N ASP A 213 0.39 -7.91 7.81
CA ASP A 213 -0.28 -9.00 8.51
C ASP A 213 0.68 -10.18 8.65
N LEU A 214 1.21 -10.38 9.85
CA LEU A 214 2.09 -11.52 10.12
C LEU A 214 1.31 -12.83 10.29
N SER A 215 0.02 -12.75 10.60
CA SER A 215 -0.79 -13.91 10.96
C SER A 215 -1.25 -14.76 9.77
N VAL A 216 -1.14 -14.26 8.53
CA VAL A 216 -1.61 -14.96 7.32
C VAL A 216 -0.97 -16.35 7.15
N GLY A 217 0.30 -16.53 7.51
CA GLY A 217 0.99 -17.82 7.42
C GLY A 217 0.46 -18.85 8.42
N PRO A 218 0.59 -18.62 9.73
CA PRO A 218 0.02 -19.51 10.74
C PRO A 218 -1.49 -19.70 10.61
N LEU A 219 -2.23 -18.68 10.14
CA LEU A 219 -3.65 -18.85 9.83
C LEU A 219 -3.83 -19.91 8.74
N THR A 220 -3.10 -19.81 7.64
CA THR A 220 -3.16 -20.80 6.56
C THR A 220 -2.90 -22.22 7.09
N GLY A 221 -1.87 -22.39 7.93
CA GLY A 221 -1.55 -23.66 8.60
C GLY A 221 -2.64 -24.17 9.54
N PHE A 222 -3.10 -23.30 10.44
CA PHE A 222 -4.17 -23.59 11.39
C PHE A 222 -5.46 -24.04 10.70
N LEU A 223 -5.79 -23.44 9.56
CA LEU A 223 -6.96 -23.84 8.77
C LEU A 223 -6.79 -25.24 8.14
N VAL A 224 -5.58 -25.63 7.74
CA VAL A 224 -5.30 -27.02 7.31
C VAL A 224 -5.42 -27.99 8.49
N VAL A 225 -4.95 -27.58 9.68
CA VAL A 225 -5.15 -28.34 10.92
C VAL A 225 -6.65 -28.51 11.21
N ILE A 226 -7.49 -27.47 11.07
CA ILE A 226 -8.94 -27.63 11.19
C ILE A 226 -9.47 -28.62 10.15
N ALA A 227 -9.10 -28.47 8.87
CA ALA A 227 -9.54 -29.34 7.78
C ALA A 227 -9.30 -30.83 8.09
N SER A 228 -8.15 -31.14 8.67
CA SER A 228 -7.71 -32.50 8.99
C SER A 228 -8.53 -33.24 10.05
N PHE A 229 -9.47 -32.59 10.74
CA PHE A 229 -10.43 -33.24 11.65
C PHE A 229 -11.78 -33.58 10.99
N PHE A 230 -12.07 -32.97 9.85
CA PHE A 230 -13.40 -33.04 9.22
C PHE A 230 -13.37 -33.62 7.80
N ILE A 231 -12.30 -33.35 7.05
CA ILE A 231 -12.15 -33.69 5.63
C ILE A 231 -11.31 -34.97 5.50
N ASN A 232 -11.72 -36.04 6.17
CA ASN A 232 -10.98 -37.31 6.22
C ASN A 232 -11.67 -38.41 5.40
N ASP A 233 -10.93 -39.50 5.14
CA ASP A 233 -11.51 -40.66 4.47
C ASP A 233 -12.65 -41.27 5.28
N GLY A 234 -13.78 -41.54 4.61
CA GLY A 234 -14.99 -42.04 5.25
C GLY A 234 -15.87 -40.99 5.91
N SER A 235 -15.44 -39.72 5.97
CA SER A 235 -16.28 -38.63 6.46
C SER A 235 -17.53 -38.45 5.57
N PRO A 236 -18.74 -38.36 6.14
CA PRO A 236 -19.93 -38.00 5.40
C PRO A 236 -19.79 -36.63 4.75
N LEU A 237 -20.47 -36.39 3.62
CA LEU A 237 -20.42 -35.10 2.90
C LEU A 237 -20.77 -33.90 3.80
N GLY A 238 -21.68 -34.08 4.76
CA GLY A 238 -22.03 -33.04 5.73
C GLY A 238 -20.88 -32.66 6.67
N MET A 239 -20.02 -33.61 7.04
CA MET A 239 -18.83 -33.36 7.85
C MET A 239 -17.75 -32.65 7.05
N ILE A 240 -17.55 -33.06 5.79
CA ILE A 240 -16.65 -32.36 4.86
C ILE A 240 -17.08 -30.90 4.66
N ALA A 241 -18.38 -30.68 4.41
CA ALA A 241 -18.93 -29.33 4.28
C ALA A 241 -18.77 -28.51 5.56
N ALA A 242 -18.99 -29.12 6.73
CA ALA A 242 -18.73 -28.49 8.02
C ALA A 242 -17.26 -28.10 8.19
N GLY A 243 -16.32 -28.93 7.72
CA GLY A 243 -14.88 -28.62 7.70
C GLY A 243 -14.57 -27.33 6.95
N PHE A 244 -15.05 -27.19 5.71
CA PHE A 244 -14.87 -25.96 4.93
C PHE A 244 -15.54 -24.74 5.58
N LEU A 245 -16.75 -24.90 6.14
CA LEU A 245 -17.44 -23.81 6.84
C LEU A 245 -16.70 -23.37 8.10
N LEU A 246 -16.13 -24.32 8.86
CA LEU A 246 -15.32 -24.02 10.04
C LEU A 246 -14.01 -23.33 9.66
N MET A 247 -13.38 -23.72 8.55
CA MET A 247 -12.21 -23.01 8.04
C MET A 247 -12.55 -21.55 7.71
N LEU A 248 -13.63 -21.31 6.95
CA LEU A 248 -14.07 -19.95 6.61
C LEU A 248 -14.46 -19.15 7.86
N GLY A 249 -15.16 -19.78 8.81
CA GLY A 249 -15.54 -19.17 10.09
C GLY A 249 -14.33 -18.75 10.91
N ALA A 250 -13.35 -19.65 11.08
CA ALA A 250 -12.11 -19.37 11.78
C ALA A 250 -11.32 -18.23 11.13
N ALA A 251 -11.23 -18.21 9.80
CA ALA A 251 -10.58 -17.12 9.06
C ALA A 251 -11.27 -15.77 9.32
N MET A 252 -12.61 -15.71 9.23
CA MET A 252 -13.36 -14.48 9.53
C MET A 252 -13.16 -14.02 10.97
N ILE A 253 -13.15 -14.94 11.94
CA ILE A 253 -12.90 -14.63 13.35
C ILE A 253 -11.50 -14.03 13.52
N VAL A 254 -10.48 -14.64 12.93
CA VAL A 254 -9.09 -14.15 13.02
C VAL A 254 -8.96 -12.75 12.40
N GLY A 255 -9.52 -12.55 11.20
CA GLY A 255 -9.53 -11.24 10.56
C GLY A 255 -10.29 -10.19 11.38
N LEU A 256 -11.41 -10.56 11.99
CA LEU A 256 -12.17 -9.70 12.88
C LEU A 256 -11.36 -9.34 14.14
N VAL A 257 -10.75 -10.33 14.80
CA VAL A 257 -9.93 -10.13 16.01
C VAL A 257 -8.75 -9.20 15.71
N ASN A 258 -8.01 -9.44 14.62
CA ASN A 258 -6.92 -8.55 14.20
C ASN A 258 -7.44 -7.12 13.98
N GLY A 259 -8.53 -6.97 13.24
CA GLY A 259 -9.16 -5.66 12.99
C GLY A 259 -9.58 -4.96 14.28
N LEU A 260 -10.22 -5.67 15.21
CA LEU A 260 -10.68 -5.12 16.49
C LEU A 260 -9.52 -4.73 17.41
N LEU A 261 -8.48 -5.56 17.50
CA LEU A 261 -7.29 -5.26 18.30
C LEU A 261 -6.62 -3.97 17.82
N ILE A 262 -6.48 -3.82 16.51
CA ILE A 262 -5.84 -2.63 15.92
C ILE A 262 -6.71 -1.38 16.10
N ARG A 263 -8.04 -1.49 15.90
CA ARG A 263 -8.93 -0.33 15.91
C ARG A 263 -9.39 0.12 17.29
N PHE A 264 -9.60 -0.82 18.22
CA PHE A 264 -10.23 -0.53 19.50
C PHE A 264 -9.33 -0.84 20.71
N ALA A 265 -8.31 -1.69 20.57
CA ALA A 265 -7.40 -2.03 21.67
C ALA A 265 -6.06 -1.27 21.63
N ASN A 266 -5.89 -0.31 20.71
CA ASN A 266 -4.67 0.48 20.52
C ASN A 266 -3.40 -0.35 20.22
N PHE A 267 -3.56 -1.54 19.62
CA PHE A 267 -2.41 -2.31 19.16
C PHE A 267 -1.88 -1.74 17.85
N THR A 268 -0.55 -1.73 17.67
CA THR A 268 0.01 -1.55 16.33
C THR A 268 -0.33 -2.76 15.46
N PRO A 269 -0.46 -2.61 14.12
CA PRO A 269 -0.81 -3.72 13.25
C PRO A 269 0.14 -4.91 13.35
N ILE A 270 1.44 -4.64 13.48
CA ILE A 270 2.47 -5.67 13.66
C ILE A 270 2.27 -6.38 15.00
N ALA A 271 2.02 -5.64 16.10
CA ALA A 271 1.85 -6.25 17.42
C ALA A 271 0.59 -7.13 17.49
N ALA A 272 -0.54 -6.67 16.94
CA ALA A 272 -1.78 -7.45 16.90
C ALA A 272 -1.60 -8.73 16.10
N THR A 273 -1.03 -8.64 14.89
CA THR A 273 -0.87 -9.81 14.02
C THR A 273 0.26 -10.73 14.48
N LEU A 274 1.27 -10.25 15.20
CA LEU A 274 2.28 -11.09 15.86
C LEU A 274 1.67 -11.86 17.05
N ALA A 275 0.83 -11.20 17.86
CA ALA A 275 0.11 -11.90 18.93
C ALA A 275 -0.79 -13.00 18.35
N MET A 276 -1.50 -12.69 17.26
CA MET A 276 -2.32 -13.67 16.55
C MET A 276 -1.47 -14.78 15.91
N PHE A 277 -0.32 -14.45 15.33
CA PHE A 277 0.65 -15.45 14.83
C PHE A 277 1.00 -16.47 15.92
N ILE A 278 1.40 -16.01 17.10
CA ILE A 278 1.81 -16.88 18.21
C ILE A 278 0.63 -17.69 18.73
N GLY A 279 -0.54 -17.04 18.87
CA GLY A 279 -1.77 -17.69 19.31
C GLY A 279 -2.23 -18.79 18.36
N LEU A 280 -2.24 -18.53 17.05
CA LEU A 280 -2.60 -19.53 16.03
C LEU A 280 -1.60 -20.69 16.00
N GLN A 281 -0.31 -20.40 16.15
CA GLN A 281 0.70 -21.44 16.22
C GLN A 281 0.49 -22.34 17.44
N GLY A 282 0.24 -21.74 18.61
CA GLY A 282 -0.07 -22.48 19.84
C GLY A 282 -1.34 -23.32 19.72
N LEU A 283 -2.42 -22.75 19.16
CA LEU A 283 -3.67 -23.47 18.90
C LEU A 283 -3.48 -24.63 17.92
N SER A 284 -2.66 -24.43 16.88
CA SER A 284 -2.34 -25.49 15.90
C SER A 284 -1.66 -26.67 16.60
N PHE A 285 -0.66 -26.40 17.44
CA PHE A 285 0.03 -27.45 18.23
C PHE A 285 -0.86 -28.09 19.28
N LEU A 286 -1.77 -27.34 19.90
CA LEU A 286 -2.75 -27.86 20.86
C LEU A 286 -3.73 -28.83 20.20
N LEU A 287 -4.15 -28.55 18.97
CA LEU A 287 -5.01 -29.45 18.21
C LEU A 287 -4.23 -30.65 17.64
N ARG A 288 -3.02 -30.42 17.12
CA ARG A 288 -2.13 -31.47 16.59
C ARG A 288 -0.69 -31.22 16.99
N GLU A 289 -0.14 -32.10 17.84
CA GLU A 289 1.28 -32.03 18.22
C GLU A 289 2.22 -32.52 17.10
N PHE A 290 1.74 -33.48 16.30
CA PHE A 290 2.46 -34.09 15.17
C PHE A 290 1.55 -34.13 13.92
N PRO A 291 2.13 -34.26 12.71
CA PRO A 291 1.36 -34.41 11.48
C PRO A 291 0.42 -35.61 11.53
N ASP A 292 -0.89 -35.38 11.42
CA ASP A 292 -1.91 -36.42 11.38
C ASP A 292 -3.24 -35.89 10.76
N GLY A 293 -4.24 -36.75 10.56
CA GLY A 293 -5.51 -36.40 9.93
C GLY A 293 -5.38 -36.24 8.43
N TYR A 294 -5.20 -37.38 7.75
CA TYR A 294 -5.09 -37.40 6.30
C TYR A 294 -6.35 -36.82 5.64
N ILE A 295 -6.12 -35.90 4.71
CA ILE A 295 -7.16 -35.27 3.92
C ILE A 295 -7.63 -36.26 2.86
N THR A 296 -8.95 -36.41 2.70
CA THR A 296 -9.49 -37.41 1.77
C THR A 296 -9.05 -37.18 0.34
N TYR A 297 -8.66 -38.27 -0.34
CA TYR A 297 -8.20 -38.24 -1.73
C TYR A 297 -9.20 -37.61 -2.69
N SER A 298 -10.50 -37.81 -2.46
CA SER A 298 -11.56 -37.25 -3.30
C SER A 298 -11.54 -35.72 -3.36
N VAL A 299 -11.22 -35.06 -2.24
CA VAL A 299 -11.11 -33.60 -2.17
C VAL A 299 -9.79 -33.12 -2.77
N VAL A 300 -8.69 -33.85 -2.50
CA VAL A 300 -7.38 -33.55 -3.07
C VAL A 300 -7.44 -33.61 -4.60
N GLU A 301 -8.07 -34.64 -5.18
CA GLU A 301 -8.24 -34.82 -6.62
C GLU A 301 -9.01 -33.65 -7.26
N ILE A 302 -10.10 -33.19 -6.63
CA ILE A 302 -10.88 -32.05 -7.12
C ILE A 302 -10.03 -30.76 -7.12
N ILE A 303 -9.27 -30.53 -6.05
CA ILE A 303 -8.45 -29.33 -5.89
C ILE A 303 -7.27 -29.32 -6.87
N THR A 304 -6.64 -30.47 -7.07
CA THR A 304 -5.48 -30.64 -7.94
C THR A 304 -5.85 -30.89 -9.40
N TRP A 305 -7.14 -30.88 -9.72
CA TRP A 305 -7.62 -31.07 -11.07
C TRP A 305 -7.01 -30.05 -12.05
N GLN A 306 -6.59 -30.54 -13.21
CA GLN A 306 -5.83 -29.77 -14.19
C GLN A 306 -6.26 -30.07 -15.62
N ILE A 307 -6.11 -29.06 -16.49
CA ILE A 307 -6.38 -29.15 -17.92
C ILE A 307 -5.03 -29.01 -18.63
N GLY A 308 -4.50 -30.11 -19.15
CA GLY A 308 -3.12 -30.15 -19.62
C GLY A 308 -2.15 -29.83 -18.46
N PRO A 309 -1.16 -28.94 -18.64
CA PRO A 309 -0.22 -28.58 -17.59
C PRO A 309 -0.73 -27.49 -16.62
N ILE A 310 -1.97 -27.01 -16.80
CA ILE A 310 -2.50 -25.86 -16.04
C ILE A 310 -3.51 -26.36 -14.99
N PRO A 311 -3.21 -26.26 -13.69
CA PRO A 311 -4.16 -26.53 -12.63
C PRO A 311 -5.36 -25.58 -12.71
N VAL A 312 -6.58 -26.11 -12.57
CA VAL A 312 -7.79 -25.29 -12.59
C VAL A 312 -7.81 -24.31 -11.42
N ALA A 313 -7.26 -24.71 -10.28
CA ALA A 313 -7.06 -23.82 -9.13
C ALA A 313 -6.22 -22.57 -9.47
N PHE A 314 -5.22 -22.69 -10.34
CA PHE A 314 -4.43 -21.54 -10.80
C PHE A 314 -5.28 -20.58 -11.64
N ILE A 315 -6.13 -21.11 -12.52
CA ILE A 315 -7.08 -20.30 -13.31
C ILE A 315 -8.05 -19.57 -12.37
N VAL A 316 -8.57 -20.26 -11.36
CA VAL A 316 -9.45 -19.66 -10.34
C VAL A 316 -8.71 -18.53 -9.62
N MET A 317 -7.46 -18.72 -9.21
CA MET A 317 -6.67 -17.66 -8.59
C MET A 317 -6.48 -16.45 -9.53
N VAL A 318 -6.21 -16.68 -10.83
CA VAL A 318 -6.12 -15.60 -11.82
C VAL A 318 -7.43 -14.81 -11.88
N LEU A 319 -8.58 -15.48 -11.89
CA LEU A 319 -9.89 -14.81 -11.87
C LEU A 319 -10.11 -13.99 -10.60
N PHE A 320 -9.71 -14.52 -9.43
CA PHE A 320 -9.75 -13.77 -8.18
C PHE A 320 -8.82 -12.55 -8.21
N ALA A 321 -7.60 -12.69 -8.73
CA ALA A 321 -6.66 -11.58 -8.86
C ALA A 321 -7.21 -10.48 -9.79
N LEU A 322 -7.79 -10.86 -10.94
CA LEU A 322 -8.43 -9.92 -11.87
C LEU A 322 -9.68 -9.26 -11.27
N GLY A 323 -10.51 -10.02 -10.57
CA GLY A 323 -11.70 -9.50 -9.88
C GLY A 323 -11.33 -8.53 -8.75
N ALA A 324 -10.33 -8.88 -7.94
CA ALA A 324 -9.81 -8.02 -6.87
C ALA A 324 -9.15 -6.75 -7.43
N GLU A 325 -8.40 -6.87 -8.53
CA GLU A 325 -7.82 -5.74 -9.24
C GLU A 325 -8.90 -4.80 -9.80
N PHE A 326 -9.93 -5.36 -10.42
CA PHE A 326 -11.09 -4.60 -10.88
C PHE A 326 -11.79 -3.90 -9.71
N ALA A 327 -12.04 -4.61 -8.61
CA ALA A 327 -12.64 -4.04 -7.41
C ALA A 327 -11.80 -2.88 -6.86
N LEU A 328 -10.47 -3.08 -6.75
CA LEU A 328 -9.52 -2.08 -6.26
C LEU A 328 -9.55 -0.78 -7.08
N ARG A 329 -9.71 -0.89 -8.40
CA ARG A 329 -9.63 0.25 -9.33
C ARG A 329 -10.97 0.88 -9.67
N ARG A 330 -12.07 0.12 -9.65
CA ARG A 330 -13.36 0.53 -10.22
C ARG A 330 -14.49 0.61 -9.20
N THR A 331 -14.29 0.16 -7.97
CA THR A 331 -15.37 0.10 -6.96
C THR A 331 -15.08 0.96 -5.73
N ARG A 332 -16.14 1.37 -5.03
CA ARG A 332 -16.05 2.19 -3.81
C ARG A 332 -15.20 1.54 -2.71
N PRO A 333 -15.35 0.25 -2.37
CA PRO A 333 -14.50 -0.39 -1.36
C PRO A 333 -13.01 -0.33 -1.73
N GLY A 334 -12.68 -0.48 -3.02
CA GLY A 334 -11.30 -0.37 -3.52
C GLY A 334 -10.72 1.03 -3.35
N TRP A 335 -11.47 2.07 -3.72
CA TRP A 335 -11.04 3.46 -3.53
C TRP A 335 -10.89 3.83 -2.06
N GLN A 336 -11.81 3.36 -1.21
CA GLN A 336 -11.77 3.56 0.24
C GLN A 336 -10.54 2.91 0.87
N LEU A 337 -10.21 1.68 0.46
CA LEU A 337 -9.02 0.96 0.89
C LEU A 337 -7.74 1.74 0.55
N ARG A 338 -7.63 2.23 -0.70
CA ARG A 338 -6.48 3.02 -1.16
C ARG A 338 -6.38 4.38 -0.50
N ALA A 339 -7.51 5.08 -0.33
CA ALA A 339 -7.55 6.38 0.34
C ALA A 339 -7.09 6.27 1.79
N LEU A 340 -7.62 5.28 2.51
CA LEU A 340 -7.24 4.98 3.89
C LEU A 340 -5.75 4.69 4.01
N GLY A 341 -5.23 3.82 3.16
CA GLY A 341 -3.81 3.50 3.10
C GLY A 341 -2.88 4.66 2.77
N SER A 342 -3.38 5.66 2.04
CA SER A 342 -2.57 6.85 1.70
C SER A 342 -2.53 7.86 2.85
N SER A 343 -3.67 8.09 3.52
CA SER A 343 -3.76 8.97 4.67
C SER A 343 -5.06 8.67 5.43
N GLU A 344 -4.91 8.10 6.63
CA GLU A 344 -6.05 7.85 7.52
C GLU A 344 -6.72 9.15 7.95
N GLU A 345 -5.93 10.17 8.30
CA GLU A 345 -6.45 11.46 8.77
C GLU A 345 -7.29 12.16 7.70
N SER A 346 -6.79 12.21 6.46
CA SER A 346 -7.54 12.79 5.34
C SER A 346 -8.82 12.01 5.05
N SER A 347 -8.76 10.67 5.17
CA SER A 347 -9.90 9.78 4.97
C SER A 347 -11.02 10.03 6.00
N ARG A 348 -10.66 10.29 7.27
CA ARG A 348 -11.65 10.65 8.30
C ARG A 348 -12.30 12.00 8.01
N ARG A 349 -11.52 13.01 7.57
CA ARG A 349 -12.02 14.36 7.27
C ARG A 349 -13.06 14.36 6.14
N ILE A 350 -12.94 13.47 5.16
CA ILE A 350 -13.92 13.32 4.07
C ILE A 350 -15.08 12.36 4.42
N GLY A 351 -15.20 11.92 5.69
CA GLY A 351 -16.34 11.14 6.18
C GLY A 351 -16.28 9.62 5.96
N LEU A 352 -15.10 9.05 5.68
CA LEU A 352 -14.96 7.60 5.58
C LEU A 352 -15.02 6.93 6.96
N HIS A 353 -15.75 5.81 7.03
CA HIS A 353 -15.82 4.97 8.22
C HIS A 353 -14.57 4.11 8.35
N VAL A 354 -13.46 4.72 8.75
CA VAL A 354 -12.13 4.10 8.76
C VAL A 354 -12.12 2.78 9.50
N ASP A 355 -12.72 2.70 10.69
CA ASP A 355 -12.70 1.49 11.52
C ASP A 355 -13.33 0.29 10.79
N ARG A 356 -14.44 0.53 10.08
CA ARG A 356 -15.13 -0.52 9.30
C ARG A 356 -14.29 -0.99 8.12
N ILE A 357 -13.63 -0.06 7.42
CA ILE A 357 -12.78 -0.40 6.28
C ILE A 357 -11.57 -1.22 6.75
N TYR A 358 -10.98 -0.84 7.88
CA TYR A 358 -9.84 -1.55 8.45
C TYR A 358 -10.21 -2.99 8.87
N ILE A 359 -11.31 -3.17 9.58
CA ILE A 359 -11.81 -4.49 10.01
C ILE A 359 -12.19 -5.34 8.78
N ALA A 360 -12.93 -4.77 7.83
CA ALA A 360 -13.30 -5.47 6.60
C ALA A 360 -12.07 -5.88 5.78
N GLY A 361 -11.01 -5.06 5.77
CA GLY A 361 -9.75 -5.38 5.10
C GLY A 361 -9.03 -6.57 5.73
N TYR A 362 -8.97 -6.66 7.07
CA TYR A 362 -8.38 -7.83 7.74
C TYR A 362 -9.21 -9.11 7.60
N ILE A 363 -10.55 -8.99 7.58
CA ILE A 363 -11.42 -10.11 7.21
C ILE A 363 -11.14 -10.56 5.77
N GLY A 364 -11.03 -9.61 4.83
CA GLY A 364 -10.67 -9.91 3.44
C GLY A 364 -9.30 -10.60 3.32
N SER A 365 -8.28 -10.11 4.04
CA SER A 365 -6.95 -10.73 4.12
C SER A 365 -7.05 -12.19 4.58
N ALA A 366 -7.76 -12.44 5.68
CA ALA A 366 -7.92 -13.77 6.25
C ALA A 366 -8.72 -14.72 5.34
N LEU A 367 -9.74 -14.23 4.62
CA LEU A 367 -10.50 -15.02 3.65
C LEU A 367 -9.64 -15.48 2.47
N PHE A 368 -8.74 -14.62 1.98
CA PHE A 368 -7.76 -15.01 0.98
C PHE A 368 -6.74 -16.02 1.51
N ALA A 369 -6.30 -15.88 2.78
CA ALA A 369 -5.48 -16.90 3.43
C ALA A 369 -6.22 -18.25 3.54
N ALA A 370 -7.55 -18.25 3.76
CA ALA A 370 -8.35 -19.47 3.75
C ALA A 370 -8.39 -20.16 2.38
N LEU A 371 -8.46 -19.40 1.27
CA LEU A 371 -8.31 -19.96 -0.08
C LEU A 371 -6.91 -20.55 -0.29
N GLY A 372 -5.87 -19.89 0.24
CA GLY A 372 -4.52 -20.44 0.29
C GLY A 372 -4.43 -21.75 1.08
N ALA A 373 -5.17 -21.86 2.19
CA ALA A 373 -5.21 -23.06 3.03
C ALA A 373 -5.87 -24.24 2.32
N VAL A 374 -6.92 -23.99 1.53
CA VAL A 374 -7.55 -25.02 0.68
C VAL A 374 -6.54 -25.57 -0.33
N MET A 375 -5.62 -24.75 -0.86
CA MET A 375 -4.54 -25.24 -1.71
C MET A 375 -3.49 -26.00 -0.92
N LEU A 376 -3.08 -25.46 0.22
CA LEU A 376 -2.06 -26.05 1.06
C LEU A 376 -2.47 -27.43 1.57
N MET A 377 -3.73 -27.63 1.95
CA MET A 377 -4.21 -28.94 2.42
C MET A 377 -4.13 -30.01 1.33
N ALA A 378 -4.31 -29.66 0.05
CA ALA A 378 -4.19 -30.60 -1.05
C ALA A 378 -2.73 -30.93 -1.41
N GLN A 379 -1.81 -29.98 -1.18
CA GLN A 379 -0.37 -30.18 -1.41
C GLN A 379 0.26 -31.05 -0.32
N ILE A 380 -0.16 -30.87 0.93
CA ILE A 380 0.43 -31.54 2.09
C ILE A 380 -0.32 -32.83 2.42
N GLY A 381 -1.65 -32.85 2.24
CA GLY A 381 -2.49 -34.03 2.43
C GLY A 381 -2.72 -34.43 3.89
N VAL A 382 -2.18 -33.68 4.86
CA VAL A 382 -2.28 -33.98 6.29
C VAL A 382 -2.30 -32.70 7.12
N GLY A 383 -2.91 -32.75 8.31
CA GLY A 383 -2.87 -31.66 9.28
C GLY A 383 -1.54 -31.61 10.00
N ASP A 384 -0.67 -30.68 9.60
CA ASP A 384 0.63 -30.44 10.25
C ASP A 384 0.69 -28.98 10.77
N PRO A 385 0.86 -28.77 12.10
CA PRO A 385 0.87 -27.45 12.71
C PRO A 385 2.06 -26.57 12.26
N GLN A 386 3.14 -27.15 11.74
CA GLN A 386 4.32 -26.41 11.31
C GLN A 386 4.17 -25.83 9.90
N GLN A 387 3.21 -26.34 9.14
CA GLN A 387 2.97 -25.91 7.77
C GLN A 387 2.25 -24.57 7.76
N GLY A 388 2.61 -23.68 6.84
CA GLY A 388 2.01 -22.36 6.72
C GLY A 388 2.87 -21.21 7.27
N VAL A 389 3.73 -21.44 8.27
CA VAL A 389 4.59 -20.38 8.84
C VAL A 389 5.45 -19.67 7.77
N ASN A 390 6.00 -20.44 6.84
CA ASN A 390 6.83 -19.93 5.74
C ASN A 390 6.06 -19.01 4.77
N TYR A 391 4.73 -19.07 4.74
CA TYR A 391 3.89 -18.21 3.92
C TYR A 391 3.80 -16.77 4.45
N THR A 392 4.11 -16.52 5.73
CA THR A 392 4.16 -15.14 6.26
C THR A 392 5.22 -14.31 5.53
N LEU A 393 6.48 -14.78 5.50
CA LEU A 393 7.56 -14.05 4.83
C LEU A 393 7.47 -14.15 3.31
N SER A 394 7.05 -15.29 2.79
CA SER A 394 6.94 -15.51 1.34
C SER A 394 5.84 -14.65 0.72
N SER A 395 4.70 -14.46 1.41
CA SER A 395 3.63 -13.59 0.91
C SER A 395 4.04 -12.12 0.91
N ILE A 396 4.73 -11.63 1.96
CA ILE A 396 5.31 -10.29 1.98
C ILE A 396 6.28 -10.12 0.81
N THR A 397 7.16 -11.10 0.60
CA THR A 397 8.13 -11.09 -0.50
C THR A 397 7.44 -11.00 -1.86
N ALA A 398 6.44 -11.86 -2.11
CA ALA A 398 5.67 -11.88 -3.35
C ALA A 398 4.96 -10.54 -3.61
N VAL A 399 4.33 -9.95 -2.58
CA VAL A 399 3.60 -8.68 -2.70
C VAL A 399 4.54 -7.49 -2.92
N VAL A 400 5.69 -7.46 -2.24
CA VAL A 400 6.70 -6.40 -2.40
C VAL A 400 7.37 -6.49 -3.77
N LEU A 401 7.69 -7.70 -4.23
CA LEU A 401 8.20 -7.98 -5.57
C LEU A 401 7.16 -7.60 -6.64
N GLY A 402 5.88 -7.84 -6.35
CA GLY A 402 4.71 -7.37 -7.08
C GLY A 402 4.57 -5.84 -7.16
N GLY A 403 5.36 -5.10 -6.38
CA GLY A 403 5.43 -3.64 -6.35
C GLY A 403 4.34 -2.96 -5.54
N THR A 404 3.66 -3.69 -4.65
CA THR A 404 2.77 -3.10 -3.66
C THR A 404 3.59 -2.36 -2.59
N SER A 405 3.12 -1.18 -2.20
CA SER A 405 3.85 -0.27 -1.31
C SER A 405 3.71 -0.66 0.15
N LEU A 406 4.83 -0.78 0.87
CA LEU A 406 4.85 -0.94 2.34
C LEU A 406 4.26 0.26 3.10
N ARG A 407 4.18 1.43 2.46
CA ARG A 407 3.61 2.65 3.06
C ARG A 407 2.08 2.74 2.96
N GLY A 408 1.41 1.80 2.28
CA GLY A 408 -0.03 1.87 2.05
C GLY A 408 -0.44 2.63 0.79
N GLY A 409 -1.73 2.49 0.44
CA GLY A 409 -2.45 3.26 -0.58
C GLY A 409 -2.14 2.93 -2.05
N ARG A 410 -1.04 2.24 -2.34
CA ARG A 410 -0.63 1.80 -3.69
C ARG A 410 -0.31 0.31 -3.70
N GLY A 411 -0.91 -0.41 -4.64
CA GLY A 411 -0.72 -1.85 -4.80
C GLY A 411 -1.46 -2.41 -6.00
N THR A 412 -1.16 -3.66 -6.32
CA THR A 412 -1.70 -4.39 -7.46
C THR A 412 -1.87 -5.87 -7.10
N PHE A 413 -3.07 -6.40 -7.30
CA PHE A 413 -3.33 -7.83 -7.09
C PHE A 413 -2.67 -8.68 -8.18
N ILE A 414 -2.62 -8.15 -9.42
CA ILE A 414 -1.93 -8.81 -10.54
C ILE A 414 -0.43 -8.89 -10.26
N GLY A 415 0.19 -7.79 -9.82
CA GLY A 415 1.61 -7.78 -9.48
C GLY A 415 1.93 -8.76 -8.35
N SER A 416 1.12 -8.82 -7.28
CA SER A 416 1.30 -9.77 -6.18
C SER A 416 1.19 -11.24 -6.63
N MET A 417 0.23 -11.54 -7.52
CA MET A 417 0.09 -12.88 -8.11
C MET A 417 1.32 -13.26 -8.94
N LEU A 418 1.80 -12.36 -9.80
CA LEU A 418 3.02 -12.58 -10.59
C LEU A 418 4.26 -12.70 -9.70
N GLY A 419 4.33 -11.93 -8.62
CA GLY A 419 5.38 -12.02 -7.61
C GLY A 419 5.38 -13.38 -6.90
N ALA A 420 4.21 -13.97 -6.65
CA ALA A 420 4.10 -15.32 -6.11
C ALA A 420 4.61 -16.38 -7.09
N VAL A 421 4.21 -16.28 -8.38
CA VAL A 421 4.71 -17.18 -9.44
C VAL A 421 6.23 -17.10 -9.55
N LEU A 422 6.79 -15.88 -9.62
CA LEU A 422 8.23 -15.68 -9.70
C LEU A 422 8.96 -16.24 -8.47
N LEU A 423 8.43 -16.02 -7.26
CA LEU A 423 9.05 -16.56 -6.04
C LEU A 423 9.03 -18.09 -6.04
N THR A 424 7.91 -18.71 -6.42
CA THR A 424 7.80 -20.18 -6.51
C THR A 424 8.75 -20.75 -7.56
N GLU A 425 8.90 -20.10 -8.71
CA GLU A 425 9.83 -20.52 -9.76
C GLU A 425 11.29 -20.46 -9.30
N VAL A 426 11.68 -19.39 -8.60
CA VAL A 426 13.03 -19.28 -8.02
C VAL A 426 13.29 -20.45 -7.07
N LEU A 427 12.35 -20.80 -6.20
CA LEU A 427 12.49 -21.95 -5.29
C LEU A 427 12.56 -23.28 -6.05
N ASN A 428 11.80 -23.43 -7.14
CA ASN A 428 11.81 -24.61 -7.99
C ASN A 428 13.16 -24.79 -8.72
N ILE A 429 13.74 -23.71 -9.27
CA ILE A 429 15.06 -23.75 -9.93
C ILE A 429 16.15 -24.23 -8.97
N VAL A 430 16.15 -23.77 -7.72
CA VAL A 430 17.14 -24.19 -6.72
C VAL A 430 17.09 -25.70 -6.49
N ALA A 431 15.89 -26.29 -6.50
CA ALA A 431 15.73 -27.74 -6.40
C ALA A 431 16.27 -28.47 -7.65
N PHE A 432 16.01 -27.95 -8.85
CA PHE A 432 16.54 -28.54 -10.11
C PHE A 432 18.06 -28.49 -10.23
N LEU A 433 18.68 -27.45 -9.67
CA LEU A 433 20.14 -27.32 -9.61
C LEU A 433 20.79 -28.21 -8.55
N GLY A 434 19.99 -28.98 -7.77
CA GLY A 434 20.50 -29.80 -6.67
C GLY A 434 21.11 -28.98 -5.53
N LEU A 435 20.73 -27.71 -5.41
CA LEU A 435 21.26 -26.82 -4.38
C LEU A 435 20.55 -27.05 -3.04
N SER A 436 21.28 -26.84 -1.94
CA SER A 436 20.73 -27.01 -0.60
C SER A 436 19.68 -25.94 -0.27
N GLN A 437 18.87 -26.21 0.75
CA GLN A 437 17.87 -25.28 1.27
C GLN A 437 18.48 -23.93 1.70
N THR A 438 19.76 -23.90 2.06
CA THR A 438 20.50 -22.66 2.34
C THR A 438 20.44 -21.67 1.17
N TYR A 439 20.56 -22.17 -0.06
CA TYR A 439 20.49 -21.33 -1.26
C TYR A 439 19.08 -20.79 -1.50
N GLN A 440 18.03 -21.52 -1.11
CA GLN A 440 16.65 -21.02 -1.22
C GLN A 440 16.49 -19.73 -0.40
N TYR A 441 16.94 -19.73 0.86
CA TYR A 441 16.91 -18.54 1.71
C TYR A 441 17.79 -17.40 1.17
N LEU A 442 18.98 -17.73 0.67
CA LEU A 442 19.91 -16.73 0.13
C LEU A 442 19.36 -16.05 -1.13
N PHE A 443 18.78 -16.82 -2.06
CA PHE A 443 18.15 -16.27 -3.25
C PHE A 443 16.89 -15.45 -2.90
N GLN A 444 16.06 -15.93 -1.98
CA GLN A 444 14.89 -15.17 -1.52
C GLN A 444 15.30 -13.82 -0.91
N GLY A 445 16.31 -13.80 -0.04
CA GLY A 445 16.84 -12.58 0.55
C GLY A 445 17.45 -11.63 -0.48
N ALA A 446 18.26 -12.15 -1.40
CA ALA A 446 18.86 -11.38 -2.48
C ALA A 446 17.81 -10.76 -3.41
N LEU A 447 16.74 -11.49 -3.69
CA LEU A 447 15.65 -11.04 -4.56
C LEU A 447 14.81 -9.93 -3.91
N ILE A 448 14.54 -10.02 -2.60
CA ILE A 448 13.92 -8.92 -1.83
C ILE A 448 14.80 -7.66 -1.87
N LEU A 449 16.11 -7.82 -1.63
CA LEU A 449 17.06 -6.70 -1.66
C LEU A 449 17.12 -6.06 -3.06
N ALA A 450 17.20 -6.87 -4.11
CA ALA A 450 17.20 -6.39 -5.49
C ALA A 450 15.91 -5.63 -5.81
N ALA A 451 14.74 -6.17 -5.43
CA ALA A 451 13.46 -5.51 -5.60
C ALA A 451 13.42 -4.16 -4.85
N ALA A 452 13.84 -4.13 -3.59
CA ALA A 452 13.88 -2.92 -2.78
C ALA A 452 14.82 -1.85 -3.38
N LEU A 453 16.00 -2.24 -3.85
CA LEU A 453 16.99 -1.34 -4.46
C LEU A 453 16.52 -0.79 -5.81
N LEU A 454 15.97 -1.65 -6.68
CA LEU A 454 15.39 -1.23 -7.96
C LEU A 454 14.27 -0.21 -7.75
N TYR A 455 13.42 -0.47 -6.76
CA TYR A 455 12.29 0.40 -6.45
C TYR A 455 12.72 1.73 -5.81
N ALA A 456 13.74 1.70 -4.95
CA ALA A 456 14.36 2.91 -4.41
C ALA A 456 15.02 3.76 -5.51
N ALA A 457 15.76 3.14 -6.43
CA ALA A 457 16.41 3.82 -7.55
C ALA A 457 15.41 4.40 -8.57
N ALA A 458 14.31 3.67 -8.83
CA ALA A 458 13.24 4.16 -9.70
C ALA A 458 12.54 5.40 -9.12
N ARG A 459 12.37 5.47 -7.78
CA ARG A 459 11.74 6.61 -7.10
C ARG A 459 12.67 7.81 -6.91
N GLY A 460 13.94 7.59 -6.57
CA GLY A 460 14.91 8.67 -6.36
C GLY A 460 15.13 9.54 -7.61
N ARG A 461 14.84 9.01 -8.80
CA ARG A 461 14.91 9.73 -10.08
C ARG A 461 13.65 10.56 -10.42
N SER A 462 12.61 10.51 -9.58
CA SER A 462 11.39 11.31 -9.73
C SER A 462 11.39 12.60 -8.91
N SER A 463 12.37 12.77 -8.02
CA SER A 463 12.52 13.90 -7.09
C SER A 463 13.74 14.78 -7.40
N ALA A 464 14.36 14.58 -8.56
CA ALA A 464 15.39 15.44 -9.17
C ALA A 464 14.98 15.71 -10.61
#